data_AF-A0A8C4F4F5-F1
#
_entry.id   AF-A0A8C4F4F5-F1
#
_cell.length_a   1.000
_cell.length_b   1.000
_cell.length_c   1.000
_cell.angle_alpha   90.00
_cell.angle_beta   90.00
_cell.angle_gamma   90.00
#
_symmetry.space_group_name_H-M   'P 1'
#
loop_
_entity.id
_entity.type
_entity.pdbx_description
1 polymer ?
#
loop_
_entity_poly.entity_id
_entity_poly.type
_entity_poly.pdbx_seq_one_letter_code
_entity_poly.pdbx_strand_id
1 'polypeptide(L)'
;IVSHRLSVSFLMVQEYLEPFCLSLEKLQEVSARLKRDFSRGLGKHSHHKAPVKMLPTFVRATPDGTEKGDFLALDLGGTNFRVLHVRVVEEQQKVLKMDSQICAIPQDMMLGTGEQLFDHIAACLSDFLVSQDLKGQTLPLGFTFSFPCEQKEIDKSILIRWTKGFNCSGVEGKDVVKLLKEAIHRRGDYDIGSVAMVNDTVGTMMSCGYRDQSCEIGMIIGTGTNACYMEEMKNVKRVEGEDGRMCINTEWGGFGDDGSLKDIQTEFDRVVDKMSINTGVHTFEKMISGMYLGEIVRLVLVKLTEDKLLFKGQSSEALKTPGRFETKFISEIEEQDNGLENAQNILTKLGLKWELVDSRVVRLVCDTISSRSARLCAAALATIANRIRVNRGLDHLKTTVGVDGTVYRKHPK
;
A
#
# COMPACT_ATOMS: atom_id res chain seq x y z
N ILE A 1 -32.79 10.86 33.88
CA ILE A 1 -32.80 11.73 32.68
C ILE A 1 -31.41 11.80 32.02
N VAL A 2 -30.32 12.11 32.74
CA VAL A 2 -28.95 12.15 32.17
C VAL A 2 -28.47 10.77 31.67
N SER A 3 -28.65 9.70 32.45
CA SER A 3 -28.31 8.32 32.04
C SER A 3 -29.14 7.80 30.85
N HIS A 4 -30.37 8.28 30.68
CA HIS A 4 -31.24 7.90 29.56
C HIS A 4 -30.88 8.66 28.27
N ARG A 5 -30.48 9.94 28.37
CA ARG A 5 -29.94 10.70 27.23
C ARG A 5 -28.58 10.16 26.75
N LEU A 6 -27.71 9.75 27.67
CA LEU A 6 -26.42 9.13 27.34
C LEU A 6 -26.60 7.78 26.60
N SER A 7 -27.60 6.98 26.98
CA SER A 7 -27.89 5.71 26.31
C SER A 7 -28.51 5.89 24.92
N VAL A 8 -29.40 6.87 24.72
CA VAL A 8 -29.97 7.16 23.38
C VAL A 8 -28.89 7.74 22.45
N SER A 9 -28.07 8.68 22.92
CA SER A 9 -26.95 9.23 22.13
C SER A 9 -25.95 8.15 21.72
N PHE A 10 -25.69 7.18 22.59
CA PHE A 10 -24.81 6.06 22.29
C PHE A 10 -25.41 5.10 21.25
N LEU A 11 -26.70 4.79 21.35
CA LEU A 11 -27.40 3.97 20.34
C LEU A 11 -27.37 4.64 18.97
N MET A 12 -27.58 5.96 18.90
CA MET A 12 -27.51 6.70 17.64
C MET A 12 -26.10 6.70 17.04
N VAL A 13 -25.05 6.83 17.87
CA VAL A 13 -23.65 6.67 17.39
C VAL A 13 -23.43 5.27 16.83
N GLN A 14 -23.98 4.22 17.45
CA GLN A 14 -23.85 2.86 16.96
C GLN A 14 -24.51 2.65 15.58
N GLU A 15 -25.63 3.30 15.30
CA GLU A 15 -26.27 3.24 13.96
C GLU A 15 -25.34 3.76 12.84
N TYR A 16 -24.53 4.79 13.12
CA TYR A 16 -23.50 5.27 12.18
C TYR A 16 -22.33 4.30 12.00
N LEU A 17 -22.03 3.52 13.03
CA LEU A 17 -20.87 2.64 13.08
C LEU A 17 -21.18 1.20 12.61
N GLU A 18 -22.42 0.75 12.74
CA GLU A 18 -22.87 -0.59 12.35
C GLU A 18 -22.48 -0.95 10.89
N PRO A 19 -22.61 -0.07 9.88
CA PRO A 19 -22.21 -0.39 8.51
C PRO A 19 -20.72 -0.70 8.33
N PHE A 20 -19.87 -0.29 9.27
CA PHE A 20 -18.44 -0.60 9.27
C PHE A 20 -18.14 -1.98 9.89
N CYS A 21 -19.06 -2.53 10.68
CA CYS A 21 -18.91 -3.78 11.41
C CYS A 21 -19.23 -5.00 10.53
N LEU A 22 -18.26 -5.45 9.75
CA LEU A 22 -18.43 -6.63 8.90
C LEU A 22 -18.40 -7.93 9.71
N SER A 23 -19.42 -8.78 9.50
CA SER A 23 -19.49 -10.13 10.05
C SER A 23 -18.48 -11.06 9.37
N LEU A 24 -18.15 -12.18 10.04
CA LEU A 24 -17.28 -13.22 9.45
C LEU A 24 -17.83 -13.75 8.12
N GLU A 25 -19.14 -13.98 8.04
CA GLU A 25 -19.82 -14.44 6.83
C GLU A 25 -19.65 -13.44 5.68
N LYS A 26 -19.78 -12.14 5.96
CA LYS A 26 -19.56 -11.10 4.97
C LYS A 26 -18.10 -11.04 4.53
N LEU A 27 -17.14 -11.21 5.45
CA LEU A 27 -15.71 -11.28 5.11
C LEU A 27 -15.38 -12.51 4.23
N GLN A 28 -16.00 -13.67 4.51
CA GLN A 28 -15.86 -14.86 3.67
C GLN A 28 -16.44 -14.63 2.26
N GLU A 29 -17.55 -13.89 2.15
CA GLU A 29 -18.10 -13.49 0.86
C GLU A 29 -17.14 -12.56 0.09
N VAL A 30 -16.53 -11.59 0.78
CA VAL A 30 -15.49 -10.70 0.22
C VAL A 30 -14.30 -11.53 -0.29
N SER A 31 -13.82 -12.50 0.49
CA SER A 31 -12.75 -13.43 0.06
C SER A 31 -13.15 -14.25 -1.18
N ALA A 32 -14.38 -14.74 -1.23
CA ALA A 32 -14.88 -15.50 -2.38
C ALA A 32 -14.98 -14.65 -3.66
N ARG A 33 -15.41 -13.39 -3.53
CA ARG A 33 -15.43 -12.40 -4.62
C ARG A 33 -14.00 -12.12 -5.11
N LEU A 34 -13.06 -11.85 -4.20
CA LEU A 34 -11.66 -11.60 -4.53
C LEU A 34 -11.00 -12.79 -5.24
N LYS A 35 -11.27 -14.02 -4.78
CA LYS A 35 -10.79 -15.26 -5.44
C LYS A 35 -11.21 -15.34 -6.91
N ARG A 36 -12.44 -14.94 -7.23
CA ARG A 36 -12.93 -14.90 -8.62
C ARG A 36 -12.16 -13.85 -9.42
N ASP A 37 -11.89 -12.69 -8.84
CA ASP A 37 -11.13 -11.63 -9.51
C ASP A 37 -9.66 -11.99 -9.73
N PHE A 38 -9.02 -12.72 -8.81
CA PHE A 38 -7.69 -13.29 -9.06
C PHE A 38 -7.69 -14.20 -10.29
N SER A 39 -8.72 -15.04 -10.43
CA SER A 39 -8.85 -15.93 -11.58
C SER A 39 -9.11 -15.15 -12.88
N ARG A 40 -9.92 -14.08 -12.82
CA ARG A 40 -10.15 -13.16 -13.96
C ARG A 40 -8.86 -12.44 -14.37
N GLY A 41 -8.09 -11.94 -13.40
CA GLY A 41 -6.85 -11.18 -13.63
C GLY A 41 -5.73 -12.02 -14.24
N LEU A 42 -5.64 -13.30 -13.88
CA LEU A 42 -4.66 -14.24 -14.46
C LEU A 42 -5.06 -14.74 -15.86
N GLY A 43 -6.33 -14.62 -16.24
CA GLY A 43 -6.85 -15.16 -17.49
C GLY A 43 -6.48 -14.33 -18.73
N LYS A 44 -6.06 -15.01 -19.81
CA LYS A 44 -5.61 -14.41 -21.09
C LYS A 44 -6.62 -13.45 -21.73
N HIS A 45 -7.91 -13.75 -21.62
CA HIS A 45 -8.97 -12.95 -22.26
C HIS A 45 -9.76 -12.09 -21.25
N SER A 46 -9.67 -12.39 -19.95
CA SER A 46 -10.45 -11.69 -18.91
C SER A 46 -9.66 -10.58 -18.21
N HIS A 47 -8.32 -10.60 -18.25
CA HIS A 47 -7.49 -9.71 -17.44
C HIS A 47 -7.76 -8.21 -17.68
N HIS A 48 -8.04 -7.80 -18.91
CA HIS A 48 -8.26 -6.39 -19.26
C HIS A 48 -9.50 -5.79 -18.56
N LYS A 49 -10.52 -6.61 -18.25
CA LYS A 49 -11.73 -6.22 -17.51
C LYS A 49 -11.67 -6.58 -16.02
N ALA A 50 -10.59 -7.21 -15.56
CA ALA A 50 -10.47 -7.55 -14.15
C ALA A 50 -10.11 -6.28 -13.35
N PRO A 51 -10.82 -5.99 -12.25
CA PRO A 51 -10.44 -4.89 -11.36
C PRO A 51 -9.10 -5.19 -10.68
N VAL A 52 -8.88 -6.44 -10.27
CA VAL A 52 -7.60 -6.96 -9.76
C VAL A 52 -6.74 -7.47 -10.91
N LYS A 53 -5.57 -6.87 -11.11
CA LYS A 53 -4.80 -7.02 -12.37
C LYS A 53 -3.95 -8.28 -12.43
N MET A 54 -3.49 -8.81 -11.30
CA MET A 54 -2.66 -10.02 -11.23
C MET A 54 -1.48 -9.95 -12.22
N LEU A 55 -0.65 -8.92 -12.05
CA LEU A 55 0.45 -8.56 -12.93
C LEU A 55 1.63 -9.53 -12.76
N PRO A 56 2.09 -10.19 -13.84
CA PRO A 56 3.32 -10.98 -13.84
C PRO A 56 4.53 -10.09 -13.54
N THR A 57 5.42 -10.54 -12.65
CA THR A 57 6.59 -9.75 -12.22
C THR A 57 7.91 -10.21 -12.83
N PHE A 58 7.92 -11.36 -13.51
CA PHE A 58 9.12 -12.06 -14.01
C PHE A 58 10.09 -12.55 -12.93
N VAL A 59 9.78 -12.39 -11.65
CA VAL A 59 10.52 -13.03 -10.55
C VAL A 59 10.00 -14.45 -10.35
N ARG A 60 10.84 -15.46 -10.61
CA ARG A 60 10.42 -16.88 -10.69
C ARG A 60 10.74 -17.73 -9.45
N ALA A 61 11.55 -17.22 -8.53
CA ALA A 61 11.91 -17.90 -7.30
C ALA A 61 12.13 -16.88 -6.18
N THR A 62 11.98 -17.35 -4.94
CA THR A 62 12.49 -16.65 -3.75
C THR A 62 14.00 -16.83 -3.67
N PRO A 63 14.72 -16.02 -2.87
CA PRO A 63 16.17 -16.12 -2.76
C PRO A 63 16.59 -17.50 -2.28
N ASP A 64 17.66 -18.09 -2.82
CA ASP A 64 18.13 -19.44 -2.47
C ASP A 64 19.46 -19.45 -1.68
N GLY A 65 20.06 -18.27 -1.48
CA GLY A 65 21.32 -18.10 -0.76
C GLY A 65 22.56 -18.12 -1.64
N THR A 66 22.41 -18.36 -2.94
CA THR A 66 23.53 -18.30 -3.89
C THR A 66 23.80 -16.87 -4.39
N GLU A 67 22.94 -15.91 -4.03
CA GLU A 67 23.08 -14.52 -4.43
C GLU A 67 24.35 -13.90 -3.86
N LYS A 68 25.12 -13.21 -4.69
CA LYS A 68 26.33 -12.49 -4.30
C LYS A 68 26.60 -11.32 -5.23
N GLY A 69 27.25 -10.30 -4.70
CA GLY A 69 27.68 -9.13 -5.45
C GLY A 69 27.34 -7.81 -4.78
N ASP A 70 27.66 -6.72 -5.49
CA ASP A 70 27.36 -5.35 -5.12
C ASP A 70 26.26 -4.80 -6.04
N PHE A 71 25.23 -4.24 -5.43
CA PHE A 71 24.02 -3.80 -6.11
C PHE A 71 23.63 -2.40 -5.67
N LEU A 72 23.16 -1.59 -6.62
CA LEU A 72 22.42 -0.38 -6.33
C LEU A 72 20.94 -0.73 -6.21
N ALA A 73 20.20 0.00 -5.37
CA ALA A 73 18.75 -0.07 -5.37
C ALA A 73 18.13 1.33 -5.29
N LEU A 74 17.02 1.50 -6.01
CA LEU A 74 16.14 2.66 -5.92
C LEU A 74 14.81 2.20 -5.34
N ASP A 75 14.30 2.93 -4.36
CA ASP A 75 12.97 2.70 -3.78
C ASP A 75 12.12 3.95 -3.92
N LEU A 76 11.21 3.93 -4.91
CA LEU A 76 10.31 5.01 -5.26
C LEU A 76 8.86 4.56 -5.06
N GLY A 77 8.17 5.19 -4.11
CA GLY A 77 6.76 4.91 -3.84
C GLY A 77 5.98 5.98 -3.06
N GLY A 78 6.65 7.06 -2.64
CA GLY A 78 6.08 8.16 -1.86
C GLY A 78 6.84 9.47 -2.08
N THR A 79 6.65 10.45 -1.19
CA THR A 79 7.28 11.79 -1.26
C THR A 79 8.79 11.78 -1.01
N ASN A 80 9.30 10.70 -0.42
CA ASN A 80 10.71 10.43 -0.29
C ASN A 80 11.02 9.14 -1.04
N PHE A 81 12.08 9.15 -1.83
CA PHE A 81 12.64 7.93 -2.40
C PHE A 81 14.01 7.66 -1.78
N ARG A 82 14.47 6.42 -1.88
CA ARG A 82 15.76 6.00 -1.31
C ARG A 82 16.67 5.49 -2.39
N VAL A 83 17.95 5.84 -2.26
CA VAL A 83 19.04 5.19 -2.99
C VAL A 83 19.80 4.33 -2.00
N LEU A 84 20.08 3.08 -2.37
CA LEU A 84 20.79 2.15 -1.52
C LEU A 84 21.96 1.51 -2.27
N HIS A 85 23.00 1.17 -1.52
CA HIS A 85 24.07 0.27 -1.95
C HIS A 85 24.04 -0.97 -1.05
N VAL A 86 23.86 -2.14 -1.67
CA VAL A 86 23.68 -3.42 -0.99
C VAL A 86 24.79 -4.37 -1.42
N ARG A 87 25.60 -4.79 -0.44
CA ARG A 87 26.61 -5.84 -0.62
C ARG A 87 26.11 -7.17 -0.06
N VAL A 88 26.00 -8.16 -0.93
CA VAL A 88 25.60 -9.54 -0.59
C VAL A 88 26.81 -10.46 -0.73
N VAL A 89 27.09 -11.24 0.30
CA VAL A 89 28.12 -12.30 0.26
C VAL A 89 27.49 -13.65 0.53
N GLU A 90 28.04 -14.66 -0.15
CA GLU A 90 27.60 -16.05 -0.08
C GLU A 90 27.78 -16.65 1.32
N GLU A 91 28.88 -16.32 2.01
CA GLU A 91 29.11 -16.77 3.37
C GLU A 91 28.21 -16.03 4.37
N GLN A 92 27.29 -16.78 5.00
CA GLN A 92 26.39 -16.41 6.10
C GLN A 92 24.99 -15.87 5.72
N GLN A 93 24.60 -15.78 4.43
CA GLN A 93 23.31 -15.17 4.04
C GLN A 93 23.06 -13.84 4.76
N LYS A 94 24.10 -12.99 4.86
CA LYS A 94 24.03 -11.70 5.55
C LYS A 94 24.23 -10.56 4.57
N VAL A 95 23.36 -9.57 4.65
CA VAL A 95 23.59 -8.26 4.07
C VAL A 95 24.74 -7.62 4.86
N LEU A 96 25.93 -7.50 4.26
CA LEU A 96 27.12 -7.00 4.96
C LEU A 96 27.14 -5.48 5.07
N LYS A 97 26.55 -4.79 4.10
CA LYS A 97 26.50 -3.34 4.05
C LYS A 97 25.20 -2.90 3.37
N MET A 98 24.53 -1.94 4.00
CA MET A 98 23.36 -1.26 3.45
C MET A 98 23.54 0.23 3.71
N ASP A 99 24.24 0.92 2.80
CA ASP A 99 24.29 2.38 2.82
C ASP A 99 23.00 2.89 2.18
N SER A 100 22.40 3.93 2.76
CA SER A 100 21.15 4.48 2.24
C SER A 100 21.14 6.00 2.31
N GLN A 101 20.64 6.63 1.26
CA GLN A 101 20.36 8.07 1.21
C GLN A 101 18.88 8.29 0.90
N ILE A 102 18.26 9.16 1.68
CA ILE A 102 16.87 9.59 1.45
C ILE A 102 16.90 10.84 0.59
N CYS A 103 16.13 10.83 -0.48
CA CYS A 103 15.99 11.93 -1.42
C CYS A 103 14.53 12.40 -1.44
N ALA A 104 14.31 13.66 -1.04
CA ALA A 104 12.99 14.26 -1.09
C ALA A 104 12.59 14.55 -2.53
N ILE A 105 11.31 14.34 -2.85
CA ILE A 105 10.71 14.73 -4.13
C ILE A 105 9.76 15.89 -3.86
N PRO A 106 10.09 17.10 -4.33
CA PRO A 106 9.21 18.26 -4.22
C PRO A 106 7.82 17.99 -4.82
N GLN A 107 6.77 18.56 -4.22
CA GLN A 107 5.38 18.27 -4.61
C GLN A 107 5.07 18.74 -6.04
N ASP A 108 5.65 19.87 -6.46
CA ASP A 108 5.59 20.38 -7.83
C ASP A 108 6.20 19.40 -8.83
N MET A 109 7.27 18.68 -8.45
CA MET A 109 7.87 17.65 -9.29
C MET A 109 7.00 16.38 -9.38
N MET A 110 6.35 15.99 -8.28
CA MET A 110 5.39 14.86 -8.28
C MET A 110 4.19 15.09 -9.23
N LEU A 111 3.90 16.35 -9.54
CA LEU A 111 2.83 16.78 -10.46
C LEU A 111 3.38 17.39 -11.77
N GLY A 112 4.69 17.35 -11.97
CA GLY A 112 5.40 17.99 -13.07
C GLY A 112 5.51 17.10 -14.31
N THR A 113 6.65 17.18 -14.99
CA THR A 113 6.97 16.31 -16.14
C THR A 113 7.73 15.07 -15.72
N GLY A 114 7.58 13.98 -16.49
CA GLY A 114 8.39 12.78 -16.32
C GLY A 114 9.89 13.07 -16.41
N GLU A 115 10.29 13.91 -17.37
CA GLU A 115 11.69 14.31 -17.53
C GLU A 115 12.27 14.92 -16.24
N GLN A 116 11.57 15.88 -15.64
CA GLN A 116 11.97 16.48 -14.36
C GLN A 116 12.10 15.44 -13.23
N LEU A 117 11.14 14.51 -13.12
CA LEU A 117 11.18 13.46 -12.10
C LEU A 117 12.39 12.54 -12.29
N PHE A 118 12.60 12.01 -13.50
CA PHE A 118 13.68 11.05 -13.76
C PHE A 118 15.07 11.72 -13.75
N ASP A 119 15.18 12.98 -14.16
CA ASP A 119 16.43 13.76 -14.04
C ASP A 119 16.79 13.99 -12.57
N HIS A 120 15.81 14.27 -11.71
CA HIS A 120 16.03 14.37 -10.26
C HIS A 120 16.47 13.04 -9.64
N ILE A 121 15.86 11.93 -10.06
CA ILE A 121 16.27 10.58 -9.62
C ILE A 121 17.72 10.31 -10.04
N ALA A 122 18.08 10.62 -11.30
CA ALA A 122 19.43 10.45 -11.82
C ALA A 122 20.46 11.34 -11.10
N ALA A 123 20.07 12.56 -10.72
CA ALA A 123 20.92 13.47 -9.96
C ALA A 123 21.21 12.94 -8.55
N CYS A 124 20.17 12.53 -7.83
CA CYS A 124 20.30 11.93 -6.50
C CYS A 124 21.15 10.65 -6.51
N LEU A 125 21.01 9.82 -7.54
CA LEU A 125 21.83 8.63 -7.70
C LEU A 125 23.31 9.00 -7.91
N SER A 126 23.61 10.03 -8.71
CA SER A 126 24.99 10.53 -8.86
C SER A 126 25.57 11.02 -7.53
N ASP A 127 24.82 11.85 -6.80
CA ASP A 127 25.25 12.38 -5.50
C ASP A 127 25.54 11.25 -4.50
N PHE A 128 24.69 10.21 -4.50
CA PHE A 128 24.91 9.02 -3.69
C PHE A 128 26.19 8.26 -4.10
N LEU A 129 26.40 8.03 -5.40
CA LEU A 129 27.60 7.36 -5.89
C LEU A 129 28.89 8.11 -5.52
N VAL A 130 28.87 9.43 -5.57
CA VAL A 130 29.99 10.27 -5.11
C VAL A 130 30.19 10.13 -3.60
N SER A 131 29.11 10.19 -2.81
CA SER A 131 29.18 10.10 -1.34
C SER A 131 29.71 8.75 -0.83
N GLN A 132 29.50 7.68 -1.60
CA GLN A 132 29.88 6.32 -1.24
C GLN A 132 31.19 5.85 -1.92
N ASP A 133 31.89 6.74 -2.63
CA ASP A 133 33.10 6.42 -3.41
C ASP A 133 32.89 5.28 -4.43
N LEU A 134 31.71 5.28 -5.07
CA LEU A 134 31.31 4.30 -6.08
C LEU A 134 31.41 4.85 -7.51
N LYS A 135 31.87 6.10 -7.67
CA LYS A 135 31.98 6.73 -8.99
C LYS A 135 32.97 5.95 -9.87
N GLY A 136 32.58 5.71 -11.13
CA GLY A 136 33.36 4.91 -12.09
C GLY A 136 33.10 3.41 -12.03
N GLN A 137 32.31 2.92 -11.06
CA GLN A 137 31.83 1.54 -11.05
C GLN A 137 30.49 1.44 -11.78
N THR A 138 30.34 0.40 -12.61
CA THR A 138 29.08 0.07 -13.27
C THR A 138 28.39 -1.06 -12.51
N LEU A 139 27.54 -0.71 -11.55
CA LEU A 139 26.84 -1.67 -10.69
C LEU A 139 25.43 -1.99 -11.22
N PRO A 140 24.95 -3.24 -11.12
CA PRO A 140 23.55 -3.58 -11.39
C PRO A 140 22.60 -2.82 -10.46
N LEU A 141 21.39 -2.51 -10.92
CA LEU A 141 20.43 -1.68 -10.22
C LEU A 141 19.06 -2.35 -10.09
N GLY A 142 18.61 -2.56 -8.85
CA GLY A 142 17.21 -2.90 -8.55
C GLY A 142 16.35 -1.64 -8.46
N PHE A 143 15.36 -1.49 -9.34
CA PHE A 143 14.44 -0.38 -9.31
C PHE A 143 13.10 -0.81 -8.70
N THR A 144 12.93 -0.56 -7.41
CA THR A 144 11.65 -0.71 -6.72
C THR A 144 10.75 0.47 -7.07
N PHE A 145 9.75 0.21 -7.92
CA PHE A 145 8.83 1.21 -8.42
C PHE A 145 7.40 0.84 -8.03
N SER A 146 6.88 1.54 -7.03
CA SER A 146 5.67 1.13 -6.28
C SER A 146 4.38 1.62 -6.94
N PHE A 147 4.24 1.42 -8.25
CA PHE A 147 3.07 1.82 -9.04
C PHE A 147 2.63 0.68 -9.96
N PRO A 148 1.34 0.66 -10.38
CA PRO A 148 0.84 -0.39 -11.26
C PRO A 148 1.54 -0.37 -12.62
N CYS A 149 2.27 -1.44 -12.92
CA CYS A 149 3.11 -1.54 -14.10
C CYS A 149 2.83 -2.83 -14.87
N GLU A 150 2.58 -2.70 -16.17
CA GLU A 150 2.54 -3.85 -17.07
C GLU A 150 3.99 -4.21 -17.42
N GLN A 151 4.55 -5.18 -16.70
CA GLN A 151 5.86 -5.72 -17.00
C GLN A 151 5.78 -6.64 -18.22
N LYS A 152 6.72 -6.45 -19.14
CA LYS A 152 6.89 -7.33 -20.31
C LYS A 152 8.10 -8.24 -20.15
N GLU A 153 9.10 -7.76 -19.43
CA GLU A 153 10.34 -8.43 -19.05
C GLU A 153 10.77 -7.88 -17.68
N ILE A 154 11.79 -8.47 -17.03
CA ILE A 154 12.25 -8.02 -15.70
C ILE A 154 12.78 -6.57 -15.74
N ASP A 155 13.30 -6.12 -16.88
CA ASP A 155 13.88 -4.80 -17.10
C ASP A 155 13.05 -3.92 -18.03
N LYS A 156 11.79 -4.30 -18.31
CA LYS A 156 10.88 -3.57 -19.20
C LYS A 156 9.50 -3.46 -18.59
N SER A 157 9.13 -2.26 -18.20
CA SER A 157 7.95 -2.03 -17.36
C SER A 157 7.16 -0.79 -17.77
N ILE A 158 5.96 -1.00 -18.30
CA ILE A 158 5.11 0.09 -18.76
C ILE A 158 4.21 0.57 -17.62
N LEU A 159 4.33 1.85 -17.22
CA LEU A 159 3.42 2.43 -16.23
C LEU A 159 1.98 2.41 -16.76
N ILE A 160 1.06 1.77 -16.03
CA ILE A 160 -0.36 1.71 -16.42
C ILE A 160 -1.06 3.02 -16.07
N ARG A 161 -0.84 3.50 -14.85
CA ARG A 161 -1.39 4.74 -14.33
C ARG A 161 -0.65 5.16 -13.07
N TRP A 162 -0.60 6.46 -12.82
CA TRP A 162 -0.21 6.97 -11.52
C TRP A 162 -1.26 6.67 -10.45
N THR A 163 -0.78 6.57 -9.22
CA THR A 163 -1.57 6.35 -8.03
C THR A 163 -1.00 7.19 -6.89
N LYS A 164 -1.71 7.23 -5.76
CA LYS A 164 -1.28 7.99 -4.56
C LYS A 164 -1.25 9.50 -4.88
N GLY A 165 -0.12 10.17 -4.71
CA GLY A 165 0.06 11.61 -4.93
C GLY A 165 0.87 11.99 -6.17
N PHE A 166 1.22 11.03 -7.04
CA PHE A 166 1.97 11.31 -8.27
C PHE A 166 1.02 11.54 -9.44
N ASN A 167 1.40 12.41 -10.37
CA ASN A 167 0.71 12.62 -11.65
C ASN A 167 1.66 13.26 -12.69
N CYS A 168 2.87 12.70 -12.86
CA CYS A 168 3.85 13.26 -13.78
C CYS A 168 3.45 13.02 -15.25
N SER A 169 3.39 14.08 -16.04
CA SER A 169 3.06 13.99 -17.47
C SER A 169 4.12 13.25 -18.28
N GLY A 170 3.71 12.51 -19.30
CA GLY A 170 4.63 11.80 -20.20
C GLY A 170 5.22 10.49 -19.66
N VAL A 171 4.76 9.99 -18.53
CA VAL A 171 5.24 8.71 -17.94
C VAL A 171 4.24 7.56 -18.14
N GLU A 172 2.94 7.81 -18.02
CA GLU A 172 1.92 6.77 -18.25
C GLU A 172 2.01 6.23 -19.69
N GLY A 173 1.94 4.90 -19.84
CA GLY A 173 2.14 4.22 -21.12
C GLY A 173 3.59 4.16 -21.60
N LYS A 174 4.56 4.64 -20.81
CA LYS A 174 6.00 4.56 -21.12
C LYS A 174 6.72 3.54 -20.25
N ASP A 175 7.85 3.06 -20.76
CA ASP A 175 8.75 2.17 -20.03
C ASP A 175 9.58 2.96 -19.01
N VAL A 176 9.34 2.75 -17.73
CA VAL A 176 10.00 3.50 -16.64
C VAL A 176 11.49 3.18 -16.51
N VAL A 177 11.90 1.96 -16.90
CA VAL A 177 13.33 1.61 -16.94
C VAL A 177 14.03 2.35 -18.07
N LYS A 178 13.37 2.49 -19.22
CA LYS A 178 13.86 3.30 -20.33
C LYS A 178 13.99 4.76 -19.95
N LEU A 179 12.98 5.34 -19.31
CA LEU A 179 13.01 6.74 -18.86
C LEU A 179 14.15 7.00 -17.86
N LEU A 180 14.40 6.07 -16.92
CA LEU A 180 15.53 6.15 -16.01
C LEU A 180 16.87 6.10 -16.76
N LYS A 181 17.05 5.15 -17.69
CA LYS A 181 18.27 5.03 -18.50
C LYS A 181 18.51 6.28 -19.35
N GLU A 182 17.46 6.86 -19.94
CA GLU A 182 17.55 8.10 -20.71
C GLU A 182 17.97 9.30 -19.84
N ALA A 183 17.47 9.41 -18.60
CA ALA A 183 17.87 10.46 -17.67
C ALA A 183 19.34 10.34 -17.24
N ILE A 184 19.79 9.12 -16.94
CA ILE A 184 21.20 8.84 -16.62
C ILE A 184 22.09 9.20 -17.81
N HIS A 185 21.68 8.82 -19.03
CA HIS A 185 22.41 9.14 -20.25
C HIS A 185 22.47 10.65 -20.54
N ARG A 186 21.36 11.38 -20.37
CA ARG A 186 21.33 12.85 -20.51
C ARG A 186 22.31 13.53 -19.56
N ARG A 187 22.49 12.97 -18.35
CA ARG A 187 23.41 13.50 -17.35
C ARG A 187 24.88 13.22 -17.70
N GLY A 188 25.20 12.00 -18.11
CA GLY A 188 26.48 11.64 -18.72
C GLY A 188 27.72 11.58 -17.80
N ASP A 189 27.54 11.61 -16.47
CA ASP A 189 28.65 11.61 -15.49
C ASP A 189 28.86 10.25 -14.77
N TYR A 190 28.01 9.26 -15.02
CA TYR A 190 28.15 7.86 -14.58
C TYR A 190 27.31 6.91 -15.47
N ASP A 191 27.56 5.61 -15.33
CA ASP A 191 26.80 4.53 -15.97
C ASP A 191 26.26 3.55 -14.91
N ILE A 192 25.17 2.86 -15.25
CA ILE A 192 24.61 1.76 -14.44
C ILE A 192 24.62 0.45 -15.23
N GLY A 193 24.67 -0.68 -14.53
CA GLY A 193 24.63 -2.01 -15.11
C GLY A 193 23.23 -2.45 -15.53
N SER A 194 22.98 -3.76 -15.45
CA SER A 194 21.63 -4.32 -15.68
C SER A 194 20.62 -3.76 -14.68
N VAL A 195 19.37 -3.60 -15.12
CA VAL A 195 18.28 -3.09 -14.28
C VAL A 195 17.25 -4.18 -14.08
N ALA A 196 16.74 -4.35 -12.87
CA ALA A 196 15.57 -5.17 -12.59
C ALA A 196 14.49 -4.31 -11.93
N MET A 197 13.30 -4.24 -12.53
CA MET A 197 12.16 -3.50 -11.97
C MET A 197 11.34 -4.44 -11.09
N VAL A 198 11.07 -4.01 -9.85
CA VAL A 198 10.22 -4.74 -8.91
C VAL A 198 9.19 -3.81 -8.28
N ASN A 199 8.04 -4.36 -7.91
CA ASN A 199 7.09 -3.66 -7.03
C ASN A 199 7.53 -3.78 -5.56
N ASP A 200 7.16 -2.83 -4.70
CA ASP A 200 7.46 -2.84 -3.26
C ASP A 200 7.02 -4.11 -2.56
N THR A 201 5.82 -4.63 -2.88
CA THR A 201 5.36 -5.92 -2.32
C THR A 201 6.32 -7.07 -2.64
N VAL A 202 6.85 -7.12 -3.87
CA VAL A 202 7.81 -8.14 -4.33
C VAL A 202 9.13 -7.96 -3.60
N GLY A 203 9.63 -6.73 -3.49
CA GLY A 203 10.83 -6.41 -2.72
C GLY A 203 10.71 -6.82 -1.25
N THR A 204 9.57 -6.55 -0.62
CA THR A 204 9.27 -6.98 0.76
C THR A 204 9.23 -8.50 0.89
N MET A 205 8.59 -9.21 -0.06
CA MET A 205 8.57 -10.68 -0.08
C MET A 205 9.98 -11.26 -0.19
N MET A 206 10.80 -10.72 -1.10
CA MET A 206 12.17 -11.19 -1.32
C MET A 206 13.07 -10.90 -0.11
N SER A 207 12.95 -9.71 0.48
CA SER A 207 13.69 -9.33 1.69
C SER A 207 13.38 -10.23 2.88
N CYS A 208 12.11 -10.61 3.06
CA CYS A 208 11.71 -11.59 4.06
C CYS A 208 12.15 -13.02 3.70
N GLY A 209 11.99 -13.41 2.43
CA GLY A 209 12.41 -14.70 1.87
C GLY A 209 13.90 -14.99 2.02
N TYR A 210 14.73 -13.95 1.98
CA TYR A 210 16.17 -14.05 2.22
C TYR A 210 16.51 -14.59 3.62
N ARG A 211 15.64 -14.37 4.62
CA ARG A 211 15.81 -14.89 6.00
C ARG A 211 14.93 -16.09 6.31
N ASP A 212 13.76 -16.18 5.71
CA ASP A 212 12.80 -17.27 5.90
C ASP A 212 12.31 -17.79 4.55
N GLN A 213 12.83 -18.95 4.18
CA GLN A 213 12.50 -19.66 2.93
C GLN A 213 11.02 -20.08 2.83
N SER A 214 10.25 -19.97 3.92
CA SER A 214 8.79 -20.19 3.92
C SER A 214 8.02 -18.96 3.43
N CYS A 215 8.67 -17.83 3.16
CA CYS A 215 8.01 -16.59 2.78
C CYS A 215 7.61 -16.60 1.29
N GLU A 216 6.30 -16.64 1.05
CA GLU A 216 5.75 -16.71 -0.31
C GLU A 216 4.65 -15.67 -0.58
N ILE A 217 4.48 -14.73 0.36
CA ILE A 217 3.53 -13.63 0.29
C ILE A 217 4.25 -12.35 0.74
N GLY A 218 4.16 -11.29 -0.06
CA GLY A 218 4.55 -9.93 0.32
C GLY A 218 3.31 -9.05 0.47
N MET A 219 3.27 -8.23 1.51
CA MET A 219 2.15 -7.32 1.77
C MET A 219 2.63 -5.93 2.16
N ILE A 220 1.96 -4.92 1.62
CA ILE A 220 2.16 -3.52 1.99
C ILE A 220 0.86 -2.98 2.59
N ILE A 221 0.95 -2.38 3.78
CA ILE A 221 -0.14 -1.66 4.45
C ILE A 221 0.41 -0.33 4.98
N GLY A 222 0.47 0.66 4.10
CA GLY A 222 1.05 1.99 4.36
C GLY A 222 0.17 3.08 3.78
N THR A 223 0.75 4.00 3.00
CA THR A 223 -0.01 5.01 2.25
C THR A 223 -1.03 4.35 1.31
N GLY A 224 -0.62 3.29 0.61
CA GLY A 224 -1.49 2.40 -0.14
C GLY A 224 -1.57 1.01 0.51
N THR A 225 -2.29 0.09 -0.14
CA THR A 225 -2.21 -1.33 0.21
C THR A 225 -2.14 -2.20 -1.03
N ASN A 226 -1.23 -3.18 -1.01
CA ASN A 226 -1.06 -4.15 -2.07
C ASN A 226 -0.50 -5.46 -1.52
N ALA A 227 -0.59 -6.53 -2.31
CA ALA A 227 0.06 -7.80 -2.02
C ALA A 227 0.61 -8.47 -3.28
N CYS A 228 1.64 -9.28 -3.09
CA CYS A 228 2.12 -10.23 -4.07
C CYS A 228 2.25 -11.63 -3.47
N TYR A 229 2.33 -12.65 -4.32
CA TYR A 229 2.59 -14.02 -3.87
C TYR A 229 3.16 -14.89 -4.99
N MET A 230 3.74 -16.03 -4.64
CA MET A 230 4.21 -17.03 -5.61
C MET A 230 3.05 -17.86 -6.19
N GLU A 231 2.76 -17.68 -7.48
CA GLU A 231 1.75 -18.41 -8.24
C GLU A 231 2.38 -19.51 -9.10
N GLU A 232 1.63 -20.58 -9.36
CA GLU A 232 2.03 -21.65 -10.27
C GLU A 232 1.95 -21.17 -11.73
N MET A 233 3.01 -21.34 -12.54
CA MET A 233 3.07 -20.82 -13.91
C MET A 233 1.91 -21.32 -14.78
N LYS A 234 1.47 -22.57 -14.60
CA LYS A 234 0.26 -23.13 -15.25
C LYS A 234 -1.00 -22.27 -15.05
N ASN A 235 -1.10 -21.45 -14.01
CA ASN A 235 -2.23 -20.57 -13.76
C ASN A 235 -2.05 -19.18 -14.41
N VAL A 236 -0.83 -18.79 -14.78
CA VAL A 236 -0.48 -17.46 -15.31
C VAL A 236 -0.65 -17.45 -16.83
N LYS A 237 -1.89 -17.43 -17.31
CA LYS A 237 -2.21 -17.55 -18.75
C LYS A 237 -1.79 -16.33 -19.61
N ARG A 238 -1.11 -15.36 -19.01
CA ARG A 238 -0.57 -14.13 -19.64
C ARG A 238 0.90 -14.25 -20.03
N VAL A 239 1.61 -15.26 -19.55
CA VAL A 239 3.02 -15.52 -19.85
C VAL A 239 3.11 -16.91 -20.47
N GLU A 240 3.98 -17.08 -21.46
CA GLU A 240 4.22 -18.39 -22.06
C GLU A 240 5.03 -19.31 -21.13
N GLY A 241 4.71 -20.60 -21.17
CA GLY A 241 5.29 -21.63 -20.30
C GLY A 241 4.39 -21.98 -19.11
N GLU A 242 4.42 -23.23 -18.68
CA GLU A 242 3.63 -23.73 -17.55
C GLU A 242 4.50 -24.22 -16.37
N ASP A 243 5.82 -24.31 -16.57
CA ASP A 243 6.77 -24.86 -15.60
C ASP A 243 7.20 -23.84 -14.54
N GLY A 244 7.25 -24.32 -13.30
CA GLY A 244 7.71 -23.53 -12.16
C GLY A 244 6.68 -22.53 -11.66
N ARG A 245 7.18 -21.43 -11.07
CA ARG A 245 6.36 -20.43 -10.38
C ARG A 245 6.75 -19.03 -10.82
N MET A 246 5.87 -18.07 -10.57
CA MET A 246 6.15 -16.66 -10.76
C MET A 246 5.47 -15.85 -9.66
N CYS A 247 6.18 -14.87 -9.12
CA CYS A 247 5.59 -13.88 -8.23
C CYS A 247 4.57 -13.05 -9.02
N ILE A 248 3.36 -12.94 -8.49
CA ILE A 248 2.29 -12.12 -9.05
C ILE A 248 2.06 -10.93 -8.14
N ASN A 249 2.19 -9.73 -8.69
CA ASN A 249 1.70 -8.52 -8.05
C ASN A 249 0.17 -8.45 -8.26
N THR A 250 -0.62 -8.54 -7.19
CA THR A 250 -2.08 -8.62 -7.31
C THR A 250 -2.68 -7.32 -7.82
N GLU A 251 -2.14 -6.17 -7.41
CA GLU A 251 -2.81 -4.86 -7.48
C GLU A 251 -4.22 -4.95 -6.89
N TRP A 252 -4.34 -5.54 -5.69
CA TRP A 252 -5.63 -5.78 -5.05
C TRP A 252 -6.38 -4.51 -4.66
N GLY A 253 -5.71 -3.35 -4.71
CA GLY A 253 -6.30 -2.06 -4.34
C GLY A 253 -7.48 -1.72 -5.23
N GLY A 254 -7.45 -2.14 -6.50
CA GLY A 254 -8.54 -1.98 -7.46
C GLY A 254 -9.74 -2.90 -7.24
N PHE A 255 -9.69 -3.85 -6.30
CA PHE A 255 -10.85 -4.70 -6.01
C PHE A 255 -12.09 -3.86 -5.67
N GLY A 256 -13.23 -4.17 -6.25
CA GLY A 256 -14.46 -3.38 -6.11
C GLY A 256 -14.63 -2.22 -7.09
N ASP A 257 -13.63 -1.89 -7.93
CA ASP A 257 -13.74 -0.81 -8.94
C ASP A 257 -14.85 -1.09 -9.99
N ASP A 258 -15.23 -2.35 -10.19
CA ASP A 258 -16.37 -2.75 -11.02
C ASP A 258 -17.73 -2.70 -10.27
N GLY A 259 -17.73 -2.17 -9.04
CA GLY A 259 -18.91 -2.08 -8.19
C GLY A 259 -19.21 -3.33 -7.37
N SER A 260 -18.35 -4.36 -7.42
CA SER A 260 -18.54 -5.63 -6.70
C SER A 260 -18.46 -5.53 -5.17
N LEU A 261 -18.08 -4.38 -4.62
CA LEU A 261 -18.03 -4.09 -3.18
C LEU A 261 -19.02 -3.02 -2.72
N LYS A 262 -19.96 -2.59 -3.57
CA LYS A 262 -20.91 -1.51 -3.25
C LYS A 262 -21.76 -1.76 -2.00
N ASP A 263 -22.02 -3.02 -1.67
CA ASP A 263 -22.81 -3.45 -0.52
C ASP A 263 -22.07 -3.32 0.82
N ILE A 264 -20.73 -3.25 0.82
CA ILE A 264 -19.93 -3.03 2.03
C ILE A 264 -19.36 -1.60 2.12
N GLN A 265 -19.53 -0.80 1.07
CA GLN A 265 -19.17 0.62 1.09
C GLN A 265 -20.23 1.43 1.81
N THR A 266 -19.78 2.22 2.79
CA THR A 266 -20.59 3.22 3.49
C THR A 266 -20.73 4.49 2.65
N GLU A 267 -21.58 5.42 3.09
CA GLU A 267 -21.66 6.75 2.48
C GLU A 267 -20.32 7.50 2.58
N PHE A 268 -19.58 7.30 3.67
CA PHE A 268 -18.30 7.95 3.92
C PHE A 268 -17.23 7.48 2.93
N ASP A 269 -17.18 6.17 2.62
CA ASP A 269 -16.27 5.63 1.61
C ASP A 269 -16.54 6.24 0.23
N ARG A 270 -17.82 6.45 -0.12
CA ARG A 270 -18.22 7.07 -1.39
C ARG A 270 -17.85 8.55 -1.46
N VAL A 271 -17.90 9.27 -0.34
CA VAL A 271 -17.46 10.66 -0.26
C VAL A 271 -15.94 10.75 -0.42
N VAL A 272 -15.18 9.89 0.26
CA VAL A 272 -13.72 9.79 0.09
C VAL A 272 -13.36 9.50 -1.37
N ASP A 273 -14.03 8.55 -2.02
CA ASP A 273 -13.79 8.23 -3.43
C ASP A 273 -14.06 9.44 -4.36
N LYS A 274 -15.19 10.11 -4.18
CA LYS A 274 -15.57 11.30 -4.98
C LYS A 274 -14.60 12.46 -4.84
N MET A 275 -13.99 12.65 -3.67
CA MET A 275 -13.04 13.74 -3.42
C MET A 275 -11.59 13.38 -3.74
N SER A 276 -11.30 12.11 -4.01
CA SER A 276 -9.94 11.65 -4.33
C SER A 276 -9.52 12.05 -5.75
N ILE A 277 -8.20 12.08 -5.99
CA ILE A 277 -7.61 12.36 -7.31
C ILE A 277 -8.03 11.30 -8.35
N ASN A 278 -8.31 10.08 -7.89
CA ASN A 278 -8.60 8.90 -8.71
C ASN A 278 -10.00 8.34 -8.41
N THR A 279 -11.05 9.14 -8.64
CA THR A 279 -12.45 8.72 -8.44
C THR A 279 -12.81 7.42 -9.19
N GLY A 280 -13.50 6.50 -8.50
CA GLY A 280 -13.92 5.20 -9.05
C GLY A 280 -12.77 4.20 -9.24
N VAL A 281 -11.59 4.49 -8.73
CA VAL A 281 -10.38 3.67 -8.83
C VAL A 281 -9.84 3.40 -7.43
N HIS A 282 -9.32 2.19 -7.22
CA HIS A 282 -8.71 1.77 -5.95
C HIS A 282 -9.70 1.69 -4.77
N THR A 283 -10.90 1.19 -5.06
CA THR A 283 -12.02 1.09 -4.12
C THR A 283 -11.65 0.34 -2.84
N PHE A 284 -10.97 -0.81 -2.95
CA PHE A 284 -10.57 -1.60 -1.79
C PHE A 284 -9.46 -0.93 -0.98
N GLU A 285 -8.47 -0.34 -1.67
CA GLU A 285 -7.40 0.41 -1.01
C GLU A 285 -7.95 1.58 -0.18
N LYS A 286 -8.96 2.30 -0.70
CA LYS A 286 -9.59 3.44 -0.01
C LYS A 286 -10.27 3.07 1.31
N MET A 287 -10.69 1.82 1.47
CA MET A 287 -11.28 1.35 2.73
C MET A 287 -10.23 0.88 3.75
N ILE A 288 -8.95 0.82 3.37
CA ILE A 288 -7.90 0.14 4.13
C ILE A 288 -6.71 1.04 4.46
N SER A 289 -6.18 1.76 3.46
CA SER A 289 -4.84 2.32 3.55
C SER A 289 -4.78 3.64 4.31
N GLY A 290 -3.58 3.96 4.81
CA GLY A 290 -3.35 5.12 5.65
C GLY A 290 -3.51 6.47 4.96
N MET A 291 -3.61 6.52 3.63
CA MET A 291 -3.99 7.75 2.93
C MET A 291 -5.45 8.13 3.15
N TYR A 292 -6.33 7.16 3.45
CA TYR A 292 -7.79 7.36 3.43
C TYR A 292 -8.45 7.16 4.80
N LEU A 293 -7.89 6.32 5.69
CA LEU A 293 -8.51 6.04 6.99
C LEU A 293 -8.80 7.30 7.82
N GLY A 294 -7.84 8.22 7.90
CA GLY A 294 -8.03 9.50 8.60
C GLY A 294 -9.19 10.32 8.05
N GLU A 295 -9.39 10.31 6.74
CA GLU A 295 -10.48 11.06 6.10
C GLU A 295 -11.85 10.39 6.34
N ILE A 296 -11.92 9.05 6.36
CA ILE A 296 -13.13 8.33 6.74
C ILE A 296 -13.53 8.68 8.17
N VAL A 297 -12.57 8.63 9.12
CA VAL A 297 -12.81 9.04 10.51
C VAL A 297 -13.29 10.49 10.56
N ARG A 298 -12.61 11.41 9.89
CA ARG A 298 -12.98 12.83 9.86
C ARG A 298 -14.42 13.03 9.42
N LEU A 299 -14.84 12.37 8.33
CA LEU A 299 -16.18 12.52 7.79
C LEU A 299 -17.26 11.98 8.75
N VAL A 300 -17.00 10.86 9.43
CA VAL A 300 -17.87 10.35 10.49
C VAL A 300 -17.97 11.36 11.64
N LEU A 301 -16.84 11.92 12.09
CA LEU A 301 -16.83 12.92 13.16
C LEU A 301 -17.58 14.21 12.78
N VAL A 302 -17.45 14.67 11.54
CA VAL A 302 -18.23 15.81 11.01
C VAL A 302 -19.71 15.48 11.08
N LYS A 303 -20.13 14.32 10.59
CA LYS A 303 -21.54 13.93 10.57
C LYS A 303 -22.14 13.81 11.98
N LEU A 304 -21.44 13.15 12.90
CA LEU A 304 -21.83 13.07 14.31
C LEU A 304 -21.91 14.46 14.98
N THR A 305 -21.04 15.40 14.58
CA THR A 305 -21.11 16.78 15.06
C THR A 305 -22.35 17.49 14.52
N GLU A 306 -22.62 17.41 13.23
CA GLU A 306 -23.81 18.02 12.59
C GLU A 306 -25.12 17.53 13.24
N ASP A 307 -25.18 16.25 13.59
CA ASP A 307 -26.33 15.64 14.25
C ASP A 307 -26.34 15.84 15.78
N LYS A 308 -25.44 16.67 16.31
CA LYS A 308 -25.31 17.05 17.73
C LYS A 308 -25.00 15.88 18.67
N LEU A 309 -24.42 14.81 18.15
CA LEU A 309 -23.95 13.65 18.91
C LEU A 309 -22.52 13.83 19.42
N LEU A 310 -21.74 14.73 18.81
CA LEU A 310 -20.42 15.16 19.27
C LEU A 310 -20.36 16.68 19.45
N PHE A 311 -19.52 17.12 20.40
CA PHE A 311 -19.10 18.52 20.59
C PHE A 311 -20.28 19.51 20.70
N LYS A 312 -21.45 19.05 21.15
CA LYS A 312 -22.71 19.82 21.20
C LYS A 312 -23.08 20.49 19.87
N GLY A 313 -22.63 19.92 18.75
CA GLY A 313 -22.81 20.49 17.40
C GLY A 313 -21.85 21.61 17.02
N GLN A 314 -20.81 21.87 17.81
CA GLN A 314 -19.81 22.89 17.52
C GLN A 314 -18.61 22.27 16.80
N SER A 315 -18.53 22.48 15.49
CA SER A 315 -17.36 22.08 14.69
C SER A 315 -16.25 23.13 14.76
N SER A 316 -15.03 22.73 14.41
CA SER A 316 -13.91 23.63 14.10
C SER A 316 -13.64 23.70 12.59
N GLU A 317 -12.89 24.71 12.15
CA GLU A 317 -12.41 24.81 10.77
C GLU A 317 -11.44 23.66 10.42
N ALA A 318 -10.63 23.21 11.38
CA ALA A 318 -9.75 22.07 11.19
C ALA A 318 -10.54 20.78 10.91
N LEU A 319 -11.62 20.51 11.65
CA LEU A 319 -12.43 19.31 11.43
C LEU A 319 -13.14 19.31 10.07
N LYS A 320 -13.55 20.50 9.58
CA LYS A 320 -14.20 20.65 8.26
C LYS A 320 -13.22 20.52 7.08
N THR A 321 -11.93 20.74 7.32
CA THR A 321 -10.92 20.74 6.26
C THR A 321 -10.45 19.30 5.96
N PRO A 322 -10.56 18.82 4.70
CA PRO A 322 -10.06 17.50 4.31
C PRO A 322 -8.60 17.25 4.67
N GLY A 323 -8.28 16.02 5.09
CA GLY A 323 -6.91 15.60 5.42
C GLY A 323 -6.33 16.13 6.73
N ARG A 324 -7.07 16.96 7.49
CA ARG A 324 -6.60 17.47 8.80
C ARG A 324 -6.66 16.44 9.93
N PHE A 325 -7.48 15.40 9.79
CA PHE A 325 -7.45 14.26 10.69
C PHE A 325 -6.53 13.20 10.08
N GLU A 326 -5.25 13.22 10.47
CA GLU A 326 -4.24 12.31 9.92
C GLU A 326 -4.40 10.89 10.48
N THR A 327 -4.12 9.87 9.68
CA THR A 327 -4.15 8.47 10.14
C THR A 327 -3.24 8.21 11.35
N LYS A 328 -2.18 8.98 11.56
CA LYS A 328 -1.36 8.89 12.79
C LYS A 328 -2.16 9.14 14.07
N PHE A 329 -3.18 10.00 14.00
CA PHE A 329 -4.05 10.29 15.14
C PHE A 329 -4.87 9.07 15.52
N ILE A 330 -5.29 8.26 14.56
CA ILE A 330 -5.98 6.99 14.81
C ILE A 330 -5.09 6.09 15.67
N SER A 331 -3.83 5.90 15.27
CA SER A 331 -2.85 5.13 16.06
C SER A 331 -2.66 5.71 17.47
N GLU A 332 -2.45 7.02 17.60
CA GLU A 332 -2.27 7.68 18.90
C GLU A 332 -3.49 7.54 19.81
N ILE A 333 -4.71 7.61 19.26
CA ILE A 333 -5.98 7.51 20.00
C ILE A 333 -6.26 6.08 20.48
N GLU A 334 -5.84 5.08 19.70
CA GLU A 334 -6.06 3.67 20.00
C GLU A 334 -5.01 3.07 20.95
N GLU A 335 -3.93 3.81 21.25
CA GLU A 335 -2.92 3.42 22.25
C GLU A 335 -3.54 2.91 23.55
N GLN A 336 -3.00 1.81 24.08
CA GLN A 336 -3.58 1.09 25.20
C GLN A 336 -3.61 1.96 26.47
N ASP A 337 -2.45 2.53 26.82
CA ASP A 337 -2.27 3.23 28.10
C ASP A 337 -2.77 4.68 28.04
N ASN A 338 -2.38 5.42 26.99
CA ASN A 338 -2.59 6.87 26.91
C ASN A 338 -3.62 7.30 25.85
N GLY A 339 -4.33 6.37 25.21
CA GLY A 339 -5.17 6.67 24.05
C GLY A 339 -6.27 7.71 24.29
N LEU A 340 -6.88 7.73 25.49
CA LEU A 340 -7.88 8.75 25.84
C LEU A 340 -7.26 10.14 26.03
N GLU A 341 -6.08 10.23 26.65
CA GLU A 341 -5.35 11.50 26.80
C GLU A 341 -4.89 12.00 25.43
N ASN A 342 -4.39 11.11 24.57
CA ASN A 342 -4.03 11.43 23.19
C ASN A 342 -5.24 11.98 22.43
N ALA A 343 -6.42 11.35 22.54
CA ALA A 343 -7.65 11.86 21.93
C ALA A 343 -7.98 13.28 22.40
N GLN A 344 -7.89 13.55 23.70
CA GLN A 344 -8.12 14.88 24.27
C GLN A 344 -7.14 15.93 23.74
N ASN A 345 -5.86 15.58 23.66
CA ASN A 345 -4.82 16.44 23.12
C ASN A 345 -5.03 16.73 21.63
N ILE A 346 -5.39 15.72 20.84
CA ILE A 346 -5.69 15.86 19.40
C ILE A 346 -6.93 16.71 19.18
N LEU A 347 -8.03 16.47 19.91
CA LEU A 347 -9.24 17.28 19.81
C LEU A 347 -8.98 18.76 20.15
N THR A 348 -8.15 19.01 21.17
CA THR A 348 -7.70 20.37 21.52
C THR A 348 -6.89 21.01 20.40
N LYS A 349 -5.94 20.27 19.80
CA LYS A 349 -5.14 20.74 18.64
C LYS A 349 -6.00 21.03 17.42
N LEU A 350 -7.09 20.28 17.22
CA LEU A 350 -8.07 20.52 16.17
C LEU A 350 -9.01 21.70 16.49
N GLY A 351 -8.83 22.38 17.62
CA GLY A 351 -9.65 23.54 18.02
C GLY A 351 -11.08 23.17 18.41
N LEU A 352 -11.32 21.92 18.82
CA LEU A 352 -12.64 21.44 19.25
C LEU A 352 -12.80 21.61 20.75
N LYS A 353 -13.99 22.05 21.17
CA LYS A 353 -14.40 22.02 22.58
C LYS A 353 -15.04 20.67 22.86
N TRP A 354 -14.40 19.86 23.70
CA TRP A 354 -14.80 18.47 23.96
C TRP A 354 -15.14 18.22 25.43
N GLU A 355 -15.97 17.21 25.66
CA GLU A 355 -16.21 16.58 26.96
C GLU A 355 -15.61 15.17 27.00
N LEU A 356 -15.47 14.58 28.20
CA LEU A 356 -14.89 13.23 28.33
C LEU A 356 -15.63 12.18 27.48
N VAL A 357 -16.95 12.33 27.30
CA VAL A 357 -17.73 11.42 26.44
C VAL A 357 -17.34 11.53 24.97
N ASP A 358 -17.02 12.73 24.46
CA ASP A 358 -16.60 12.94 23.07
C ASP A 358 -15.29 12.19 22.80
N SER A 359 -14.33 12.25 23.73
CA SER A 359 -13.05 11.54 23.59
C SER A 359 -13.23 10.01 23.49
N ARG A 360 -14.22 9.46 24.19
CA ARG A 360 -14.57 8.02 24.13
C ARG A 360 -15.25 7.66 22.83
N VAL A 361 -16.17 8.50 22.35
CA VAL A 361 -16.84 8.31 21.06
C VAL A 361 -15.82 8.40 19.91
N VAL A 362 -14.91 9.37 19.94
CA VAL A 362 -13.84 9.50 18.94
C VAL A 362 -12.94 8.26 18.92
N ARG A 363 -12.57 7.73 20.10
CA ARG A 363 -11.83 6.47 20.20
C ARG A 363 -12.61 5.29 19.61
N LEU A 364 -13.90 5.18 19.90
CA LEU A 364 -14.77 4.13 19.34
C LEU A 364 -14.87 4.21 17.81
N VAL A 365 -14.99 5.42 17.26
CA VAL A 365 -15.00 5.65 15.80
C VAL A 365 -13.68 5.20 15.17
N CYS A 366 -12.54 5.58 15.77
CA CYS A 366 -11.21 5.15 15.32
C CYS A 366 -11.10 3.62 15.30
N ASP A 367 -11.36 2.97 16.45
CA ASP A 367 -11.32 1.51 16.63
C ASP A 367 -12.22 0.77 15.63
N THR A 368 -13.42 1.29 15.37
CA THR A 368 -14.35 0.67 14.42
C THR A 368 -13.80 0.69 12.98
N ILE A 369 -13.26 1.84 12.56
CA ILE A 369 -12.77 2.04 11.20
C ILE A 369 -11.43 1.31 10.97
N SER A 370 -10.52 1.36 11.95
CA SER A 370 -9.25 0.62 11.93
C SER A 370 -9.49 -0.89 11.93
N SER A 371 -10.42 -1.38 12.77
CA SER A 371 -10.84 -2.78 12.82
C SER A 371 -11.42 -3.27 11.48
N ARG A 372 -12.26 -2.47 10.82
CA ARG A 372 -12.77 -2.81 9.49
C ARG A 372 -11.64 -2.95 8.48
N SER A 373 -10.69 -2.00 8.47
CA SER A 373 -9.51 -2.05 7.61
C SER A 373 -8.71 -3.34 7.82
N ALA A 374 -8.38 -3.66 9.07
CA ALA A 374 -7.65 -4.88 9.43
C ALA A 374 -8.39 -6.16 9.01
N ARG A 375 -9.72 -6.22 9.21
CA ARG A 375 -10.55 -7.36 8.81
C ARG A 375 -10.63 -7.56 7.30
N LEU A 376 -10.72 -6.48 6.53
CA LEU A 376 -10.67 -6.54 5.06
C LEU A 376 -9.30 -7.03 4.57
N CYS A 377 -8.21 -6.51 5.14
CA CYS A 377 -6.85 -7.01 4.90
C CYS A 377 -6.73 -8.52 5.21
N ALA A 378 -7.27 -8.96 6.35
CA ALA A 378 -7.25 -10.36 6.76
C ALA A 378 -8.02 -11.25 5.78
N ALA A 379 -9.21 -10.82 5.31
CA ALA A 379 -9.99 -11.54 4.30
C ALA A 379 -9.23 -11.66 2.97
N ALA A 380 -8.50 -10.62 2.57
CA ALA A 380 -7.69 -10.64 1.35
C ALA A 380 -6.47 -11.55 1.49
N LEU A 381 -5.73 -11.48 2.59
CA LEU A 381 -4.62 -12.38 2.90
C LEU A 381 -5.08 -13.85 2.97
N ALA A 382 -6.20 -14.12 3.65
CA ALA A 382 -6.78 -15.46 3.70
C ALA A 382 -7.13 -16.01 2.31
N THR A 383 -7.50 -15.13 1.36
CA THR A 383 -7.76 -15.50 -0.03
C THR A 383 -6.47 -15.95 -0.73
N ILE A 384 -5.37 -15.21 -0.55
CA ILE A 384 -4.06 -15.55 -1.11
C ILE A 384 -3.54 -16.87 -0.51
N ALA A 385 -3.53 -17.00 0.82
CA ALA A 385 -3.04 -18.19 1.51
C ALA A 385 -3.85 -19.44 1.10
N ASN A 386 -5.18 -19.35 1.04
CA ASN A 386 -6.01 -20.46 0.58
C ASN A 386 -5.78 -20.78 -0.90
N ARG A 387 -5.49 -19.79 -1.74
CA ARG A 387 -5.15 -20.02 -3.15
C ARG A 387 -3.87 -20.82 -3.29
N ILE A 388 -2.79 -20.44 -2.58
CA ILE A 388 -1.53 -21.19 -2.55
C ILE A 388 -1.77 -22.63 -2.09
N ARG A 389 -2.50 -22.79 -0.98
CA ARG A 389 -2.84 -24.10 -0.40
C ARG A 389 -3.56 -25.00 -1.42
N VAL A 390 -4.60 -24.48 -2.07
CA VAL A 390 -5.41 -25.22 -3.05
C VAL A 390 -4.61 -25.53 -4.31
N ASN A 391 -3.81 -24.60 -4.83
CA ASN A 391 -2.99 -24.80 -6.02
C ASN A 391 -2.01 -25.97 -5.88
N ARG A 392 -1.54 -26.21 -4.65
CA ARG A 392 -0.61 -27.28 -4.27
C ARG A 392 -1.30 -28.55 -3.77
N GLY A 393 -2.64 -28.58 -3.72
CA GLY A 393 -3.38 -29.73 -3.21
C GLY A 393 -3.09 -30.06 -1.75
N LEU A 394 -2.80 -29.04 -0.92
CA LEU A 394 -2.43 -29.22 0.47
C LEU A 394 -3.65 -29.16 1.41
N ASP A 395 -3.68 -30.01 2.42
CA ASP A 395 -4.65 -29.91 3.51
C ASP A 395 -4.34 -28.73 4.45
N HIS A 396 -3.05 -28.52 4.73
CA HIS A 396 -2.55 -27.44 5.57
C HIS A 396 -1.41 -26.69 4.86
N LEU A 397 -1.41 -25.36 4.96
CA LEU A 397 -0.33 -24.51 4.43
C LEU A 397 0.39 -23.83 5.59
N LYS A 398 1.71 -24.05 5.68
CA LYS A 398 2.62 -23.23 6.48
C LYS A 398 3.33 -22.27 5.54
N THR A 399 3.18 -20.97 5.76
CA THR A 399 3.81 -19.91 4.96
C THR A 399 4.15 -18.74 5.86
N THR A 400 5.16 -17.98 5.47
CA THR A 400 5.49 -16.69 6.05
C THR A 400 4.99 -15.57 5.14
N VAL A 401 4.64 -14.44 5.73
CA VAL A 401 4.22 -13.22 5.03
C VAL A 401 5.21 -12.11 5.38
N GLY A 402 5.92 -11.60 4.39
CA GLY A 402 6.72 -10.39 4.54
C GLY A 402 5.78 -9.18 4.51
N VAL A 403 5.76 -8.38 5.58
CA VAL A 403 4.88 -7.20 5.69
C VAL A 403 5.70 -5.94 5.91
N ASP A 404 5.40 -4.89 5.15
CA ASP A 404 5.86 -3.53 5.44
C ASP A 404 4.72 -2.50 5.32
N GLY A 405 4.98 -1.28 5.76
CA GLY A 405 4.04 -0.16 5.68
C GLY A 405 3.91 0.58 7.01
N THR A 406 3.64 1.88 6.92
CA THR A 406 3.58 2.76 8.10
C THR A 406 2.38 2.47 8.99
N VAL A 407 1.23 2.10 8.42
CA VAL A 407 0.03 1.74 9.19
C VAL A 407 0.30 0.46 9.98
N TYR A 408 0.77 -0.60 9.31
CA TYR A 408 1.08 -1.87 9.99
C TYR A 408 2.12 -1.74 11.11
N ARG A 409 3.15 -0.92 10.90
CA ARG A 409 4.24 -0.77 11.89
C ARG A 409 3.89 0.12 13.09
N LYS A 410 3.05 1.14 12.88
CA LYS A 410 2.82 2.20 13.88
C LYS A 410 1.46 2.12 14.55
N HIS A 411 0.51 1.37 14.01
CA HIS A 411 -0.77 1.17 14.65
C HIS A 411 -0.62 0.23 15.86
N PRO A 412 -1.29 0.49 16.99
CA PRO A 412 -1.25 -0.37 18.17
C PRO A 412 -1.60 -1.83 17.83
N LYS A 413 -1.05 -2.77 18.61
CA LYS A 413 -1.23 -4.21 18.41
C LYS A 413 -2.54 -4.73 18.99
#